data_AF-A0A5K1E5S1-F1
#
_entry.id   AF-A0A5K1E5S1-F1
#
_cell.length_a   1.000
_cell.length_b   1.000
_cell.length_c   1.000
_cell.angle_alpha   90.00
_cell.angle_beta   90.00
_cell.angle_gamma   90.00
#
_symmetry.space_group_name_H-M   'P 1'
#
loop_
_entity.id
_entity.type
_entity.pdbx_description
1 polymer ?
#
loop_
_entity_poly.entity_id
_entity_poly.type
_entity_poly.pdbx_seq_one_letter_code
_entity_poly.pdbx_strand_id
1 'polypeptide(L)' 'ERVSNIAYDVVNGKCTPVYDPSAPVYITIGDGGNIEGLAN' A
#
# COMPACT_ATOMS: atom_id res chain seq x y z
N GLU A 1 -6.07 -3.75 -6.16
CA GLU A 1 -7.22 -3.60 -5.24
C GLU A 1 -7.20 -2.18 -4.66
N ARG A 2 -8.35 -1.60 -4.33
CA ARG A 2 -8.42 -0.31 -3.63
C ARG A 2 -8.64 -0.59 -2.16
N VAL A 3 -7.70 -0.15 -1.33
CA VAL A 3 -7.70 -0.42 0.11
C VAL A 3 -7.43 0.86 0.89
N SER A 4 -8.07 1.00 2.05
CA SER A 4 -7.79 2.05 3.01
C SER A 4 -7.50 1.47 4.40
N ASN A 5 -6.72 2.20 5.19
CA ASN A 5 -6.38 1.85 6.58
C ASN A 5 -6.42 3.11 7.45
N ILE A 6 -7.54 3.83 7.39
CA ILE A 6 -7.71 5.17 8.00
C ILE A 6 -8.63 5.17 9.22
N ALA A 7 -9.16 4.00 9.61
CA ALA A 7 -10.18 3.89 10.66
C ALA A 7 -9.59 3.83 12.08
N TYR A 8 -8.27 3.84 12.23
CA TYR A 8 -7.61 3.74 13.54
C TYR A 8 -7.81 5.01 14.38
N ASP A 9 -8.24 4.86 15.63
CA ASP A 9 -8.47 5.96 16.58
C ASP A 9 -7.76 5.78 17.93
N VAL A 10 -6.63 5.08 17.95
CA VAL A 10 -5.88 4.66 19.15
C VAL A 10 -6.52 3.47 19.88
N VAL A 11 -7.78 3.59 20.30
CA VAL A 11 -8.43 2.60 21.19
C VAL A 11 -9.10 1.46 20.43
N ASN A 12 -9.59 1.70 19.21
CA ASN A 12 -10.40 0.72 18.48
C ASN A 12 -9.59 -0.41 17.82
N GLY A 13 -8.25 -0.29 17.78
CA GLY A 13 -7.37 -1.32 17.20
C GLY A 13 -7.57 -1.58 15.71
N LYS A 14 -8.29 -0.73 14.96
CA LYS A 14 -8.60 -0.91 13.54
C LYS A 14 -7.41 -0.53 12.65
N CYS A 15 -6.35 -1.35 12.70
CA CYS A 15 -5.09 -1.14 11.97
C CYS A 15 -4.89 -2.09 10.77
N THR A 16 -5.92 -2.86 10.40
CA THR A 16 -5.89 -3.75 9.24
C THR A 16 -6.45 -3.03 8.01
N PRO A 17 -5.75 -3.05 6.86
CA PRO A 17 -6.29 -2.53 5.61
C PRO A 17 -7.61 -3.22 5.22
N VAL A 18 -8.55 -2.46 4.70
CA VAL A 18 -9.86 -2.95 4.25
C VAL A 18 -10.16 -2.45 2.83
N TYR A 19 -11.00 -3.18 2.10
CA TYR A 19 -11.46 -2.77 0.78
C TYR A 19 -12.24 -1.45 0.86
N ASP A 20 -11.89 -0.51 -0.01
CA ASP A 20 -12.51 0.82 -0.08
C ASP A 20 -12.57 1.31 -1.54
N PRO A 21 -13.75 1.30 -2.18
CA PRO A 21 -13.91 1.78 -3.56
C PRO A 21 -13.49 3.25 -3.78
N SER A 22 -13.50 4.06 -2.72
CA SER A 22 -13.16 5.49 -2.78
C SER A 22 -11.65 5.73 -2.68
N ALA A 23 -10.88 4.76 -2.18
CA ALA A 23 -9.44 4.87 -2.05
C ALA A 23 -8.73 4.85 -3.43
N PRO A 24 -7.59 5.54 -3.59
CA PRO A 24 -6.78 5.43 -4.79
C PRO A 24 -6.16 4.03 -4.93
N VAL A 25 -5.67 3.72 -6.14
CA VAL A 25 -4.88 2.51 -6.39
C VAL A 25 -3.41 2.87 -6.26
N TYR A 26 -2.67 2.10 -5.47
CA TYR A 26 -1.21 2.20 -5.37
C TYR A 26 -0.57 1.13 -6.26
N ILE A 27 0.34 1.55 -7.15
CA ILE A 27 1.06 0.69 -8.09
C ILE A 27 2.55 0.93 -7.88
N THR A 28 3.31 -0.14 -7.70
CA THR A 28 4.78 -0.10 -7.64
C THR A 28 5.32 -0.45 -9.02
N ILE A 29 6.11 0.47 -9.60
CA ILE A 29 6.81 0.28 -10.88
C ILE A 29 8.32 0.42 -10.60
N GLY A 30 8.84 -0.51 -9.81
CA GLY A 30 10.20 -0.46 -9.24
C GLY A 30 11.22 -1.29 -10.01
N ASP A 31 10.97 -1.61 -11.27
CA ASP A 31 11.77 -2.52 -12.12
C ASP A 31 12.82 -1.80 -12.99
N GLY A 32 13.13 -0.54 -12.67
CA GLY A 32 14.07 0.30 -13.44
C GLY A 32 15.56 -0.11 -13.38
N GLY A 33 15.90 -1.24 -12.77
CA GLY A 33 17.27 -1.78 -12.75
C GLY A 33 18.16 -1.14 -11.68
N ASN A 34 17.86 -1.38 -10.40
CA ASN A 34 18.75 -1.02 -9.30
C ASN A 34 19.97 -1.97 -9.22
N ILE A 35 21.05 -1.49 -8.59
CA ILE A 35 22.31 -2.25 -8.42
C ILE A 35 22.13 -3.48 -7.52
N GLU A 36 21.13 -3.48 -6.63
CA GLU A 36 20.74 -4.66 -5.86
C GLU A 36 19.91 -5.67 -6.68
N GLY A 37 19.55 -5.33 -7.92
CA GLY A 37 18.73 -6.11 -8.85
C GLY A 37 19.48 -6.54 -10.12
N LEU A 38 18.79 -6.54 -11.27
CA LEU A 38 19.30 -7.04 -12.56
C LEU A 38 20.32 -6.13 -13.27
N ALA A 39 20.61 -4.95 -12.72
CA ALA A 39 21.61 -4.05 -13.29
C ALA A 39 23.01 -4.45 -12.81
N ASN A 40 23.79 -5.06 -13.71
CA ASN A 40 25.23 -5.32 -13.55
C ASN A 40 26.07 -4.16 -14.07
#